data_AF-A0A3D6BFT4-F1
#
_entry.id   AF-A0A3D6BFT4-F1
#
_cell.length_a   1.000
_cell.length_b   1.000
_cell.length_c   1.000
_cell.angle_alpha   90.00
_cell.angle_beta   90.00
_cell.angle_gamma   90.00
#
_symmetry.space_group_name_H-M   'P 1'
#
loop_
_entity.id
_entity.type
_entity.pdbx_description
1 polymer ?
#
loop_
_entity_poly.entity_id
_entity_poly.type
_entity_poly.pdbx_seq_one_letter_code
_entity_poly.pdbx_strand_id
1 'polypeptide(L)'
;MKKPNIFISSTYSDLVEHRKQIWITLEKFEVNIWGMEKFGARKENSLTTCLREVEKCDVYILIVGMRFGSIDKKSQKSFTWLEYEKAKELDKDILIYLIDEVKGEIKVSDYDRENYQKLKDFKDILKENHTIDFFKNVKDLVDKIFILIEQKTKDYFSKPVRPEKLECNLIRFKVSENLKYIVFVGYLNNKPFEIYTCPRDDEEGVLLPVSVTKGYLIEQWEDENNKRYDFQYVNSRGYKTTIEGIDYFSTNNLKFSKLDGIVTSLLQDNVDKKAIGNVVNRFDENEIAIKEWKKIALEILI
;
A
#
# COMPACT_ATOMS: atom_id res chain seq x y z
N MET A 1 -14.40 -2.12 8.79
CA MET A 1 -13.48 -1.19 8.11
C MET A 1 -12.06 -1.59 8.48
N LYS A 2 -11.13 -1.69 7.52
CA LYS A 2 -9.72 -1.97 7.84
C LYS A 2 -9.12 -0.72 8.48
N LYS A 3 -8.66 -0.82 9.73
CA LYS A 3 -7.98 0.27 10.42
C LYS A 3 -6.52 0.34 9.93
N PRO A 4 -6.03 1.47 9.41
CA PRO A 4 -4.64 1.61 9.02
C PRO A 4 -3.71 1.34 10.20
N ASN A 5 -2.62 0.61 9.97
CA ASN A 5 -1.57 0.37 10.95
C ASN A 5 -0.51 1.48 10.83
N ILE A 6 -0.31 2.25 11.89
CA ILE A 6 0.71 3.31 11.97
C ILE A 6 1.86 2.84 12.87
N PHE A 7 3.09 2.91 12.39
CA PHE A 7 4.29 2.65 13.19
C PHE A 7 5.04 3.95 13.50
N ILE A 8 5.33 4.21 14.78
CA ILE A 8 6.08 5.39 15.25
C ILE A 8 7.54 5.01 15.53
N SER A 9 8.42 5.34 14.59
CA SER A 9 9.87 5.20 14.72
C SER A 9 10.52 6.48 15.22
N SER A 10 11.34 6.36 16.27
CA SER A 10 12.21 7.42 16.76
C SER A 10 13.22 6.86 17.76
N THR A 11 14.18 7.68 18.18
CA THR A 11 14.85 7.45 19.47
C THR A 11 13.85 7.66 20.62
N TYR A 12 14.09 6.99 21.76
CA TYR A 12 13.16 7.04 22.89
C TYR A 12 13.50 8.17 23.87
N SER A 13 14.70 8.16 24.44
CA SER A 13 15.03 8.94 25.65
C SER A 13 14.91 10.46 25.50
N ASP A 14 15.21 11.02 24.33
CA ASP A 14 15.07 12.46 24.01
C ASP A 14 13.65 12.86 23.58
N LEU A 15 12.85 11.89 23.12
CA LEU A 15 11.55 12.15 22.51
C LEU A 15 10.38 11.56 23.30
N VAL A 16 10.56 11.19 24.57
CA VAL A 16 9.51 10.57 25.41
C VAL A 16 8.21 11.36 25.40
N GLU A 17 8.25 12.67 25.64
CA GLU A 17 7.03 13.50 25.65
C GLU A 17 6.45 13.68 24.24
N HIS A 18 7.30 13.79 23.21
CA HIS A 18 6.86 13.85 21.82
C HIS A 18 6.07 12.58 21.44
N ARG A 19 6.65 11.40 21.70
CA ARG A 19 6.03 10.10 21.44
C ARG A 19 4.71 9.94 22.19
N LYS A 20 4.67 10.31 23.47
CA LYS A 20 3.45 10.27 24.30
C LYS A 20 2.32 11.11 23.69
N GLN A 21 2.59 12.36 23.32
CA GLN A 21 1.56 13.24 22.77
C GLN A 21 1.11 12.81 21.37
N ILE A 22 2.04 12.31 20.54
CA ILE A 22 1.69 11.72 19.24
C ILE A 22 0.79 10.50 19.44
N TRP A 23 1.12 9.61 20.37
CA TRP A 23 0.31 8.42 20.66
C TRP A 23 -1.13 8.81 21.04
N ILE A 24 -1.28 9.70 22.03
CA ILE A 24 -2.60 10.22 22.46
C ILE A 24 -3.36 10.88 21.30
N THR A 25 -2.64 11.56 20.40
CA THR A 25 -3.23 12.22 19.24
C THR A 25 -3.73 11.21 18.22
N LEU A 26 -2.94 10.18 17.93
CA LEU A 26 -3.31 9.12 16.99
C LEU A 26 -4.48 8.27 17.50
N GLU A 27 -4.64 8.12 18.82
CA GLU A 27 -5.79 7.41 19.42
C GLU A 27 -7.15 8.07 19.13
N LYS A 28 -7.15 9.33 18.70
CA LYS A 28 -8.37 10.04 18.26
C LYS A 28 -8.88 9.58 16.89
N PHE A 29 -8.07 8.84 16.14
CA PHE A 29 -8.40 8.33 14.81
C PHE A 29 -8.68 6.83 14.86
N GLU A 30 -9.42 6.31 13.89
CA GLU A 30 -9.70 4.87 13.77
C GLU A 30 -8.51 4.08 13.18
N VAL A 31 -7.35 4.16 13.84
CA VAL A 31 -6.09 3.54 13.40
C VAL A 31 -5.57 2.55 14.46
N ASN A 32 -4.72 1.62 14.03
CA ASN A 32 -3.94 0.78 14.94
C ASN A 32 -2.55 1.40 15.08
N ILE A 33 -2.10 1.65 16.31
CA ILE A 33 -0.81 2.30 16.57
C ILE A 33 0.19 1.26 17.08
N TRP A 34 1.41 1.30 16.54
CA TRP A 34 2.55 0.46 16.90
C TRP A 34 3.77 1.33 17.19
N GLY A 35 4.62 0.86 18.08
CA GLY A 35 5.75 1.61 18.61
C GLY A 35 6.23 1.03 19.94
N MET A 36 7.30 1.62 20.47
CA MET A 36 7.99 1.13 21.66
C MET A 36 7.10 0.99 22.91
N GLU A 37 5.99 1.73 22.95
CA GLU A 37 4.99 1.73 24.01
C GLU A 37 4.26 0.38 24.16
N LYS A 38 4.21 -0.43 23.10
CA LYS A 38 3.58 -1.77 23.10
C LYS A 38 4.55 -2.92 23.37
N PHE A 39 5.84 -2.65 23.54
CA PHE A 39 6.85 -3.72 23.59
C PHE A 39 6.78 -4.57 24.86
N GLY A 40 6.34 -4.04 26.01
CA GLY A 40 6.21 -4.79 27.26
C GLY A 40 7.53 -5.44 27.73
N ALA A 41 7.48 -6.35 28.72
CA ALA A 41 8.65 -7.13 29.14
C ALA A 41 8.82 -8.35 28.23
N ARG A 42 9.94 -8.47 27.49
CA ARG A 42 10.20 -9.60 26.55
C ARG A 42 11.65 -10.07 26.56
N LYS A 43 11.85 -11.33 26.12
CA LYS A 43 13.15 -12.03 25.99
C LYS A 43 13.93 -11.70 24.72
N GLU A 44 13.29 -11.18 23.66
CA GLU A 44 13.90 -10.99 22.35
C GLU A 44 14.52 -9.59 22.17
N ASN A 45 15.64 -9.51 21.46
CA ASN A 45 16.36 -8.26 21.17
C ASN A 45 15.48 -7.31 20.33
N SER A 46 15.42 -6.05 20.75
CA SER A 46 14.45 -5.02 20.33
C SER A 46 14.35 -4.73 18.82
N LEU A 47 15.32 -5.10 17.98
CA LEU A 47 15.32 -4.80 16.54
C LEU A 47 14.40 -5.70 15.70
N THR A 48 14.41 -7.03 15.93
CA THR A 48 13.63 -7.97 15.11
C THR A 48 12.13 -7.74 15.25
N THR A 49 11.68 -7.36 16.45
CA THR A 49 10.29 -7.01 16.70
C THR A 49 9.91 -5.72 15.95
N CYS A 50 10.73 -4.67 16.03
CA CYS A 50 10.49 -3.44 15.29
C CYS A 50 10.36 -3.69 13.78
N LEU A 51 11.26 -4.47 13.17
CA LEU A 51 11.20 -4.77 11.74
C LEU A 51 9.91 -5.51 11.34
N ARG A 52 9.44 -6.45 12.17
CA ARG A 52 8.16 -7.14 11.96
C ARG A 52 6.95 -6.22 12.09
N GLU A 53 7.03 -5.20 12.93
CA GLU A 53 5.96 -4.21 13.05
C GLU A 53 5.96 -3.23 11.87
N VAL A 54 7.14 -2.83 11.38
CA VAL A 54 7.29 -2.08 10.14
C VAL A 54 6.70 -2.84 8.94
N GLU A 55 6.90 -4.15 8.86
CA GLU A 55 6.29 -4.98 7.82
C GLU A 55 4.75 -4.88 7.78
N LYS A 56 4.13 -4.76 8.95
CA LYS A 56 2.68 -4.72 9.13
C LYS A 56 2.07 -3.33 9.03
N CYS A 57 2.88 -2.27 9.04
CA CYS A 57 2.34 -0.91 8.97
C CYS A 57 1.89 -0.55 7.55
N ASP A 58 0.83 0.26 7.46
CA ASP A 58 0.43 0.95 6.23
C ASP A 58 1.14 2.32 6.16
N VAL A 59 1.33 2.99 7.31
CA VAL A 59 2.00 4.30 7.43
C VAL A 59 3.17 4.20 8.43
N TYR A 60 4.35 4.68 8.01
CA TYR A 60 5.57 4.72 8.83
C TYR A 60 5.91 6.18 9.16
N ILE A 61 5.89 6.53 10.45
CA ILE A 61 6.24 7.87 10.92
C ILE A 61 7.63 7.81 11.53
N LEU A 62 8.58 8.56 10.96
CA LEU A 62 9.94 8.69 11.46
C LEU A 62 10.14 10.08 12.08
N ILE A 63 10.56 10.11 13.34
CA ILE A 63 10.87 11.35 14.07
C ILE A 63 12.34 11.30 14.48
N VAL A 64 13.12 12.29 14.06
CA VAL A 64 14.56 12.34 14.32
C VAL A 64 14.92 13.61 15.09
N GLY A 65 15.36 13.42 16.33
CA GLY A 65 15.89 14.46 17.21
C GLY A 65 17.40 14.72 17.04
N MET A 66 18.10 14.85 18.17
CA MET A 66 19.55 15.06 18.23
C MET A 66 20.33 13.83 18.71
N ARG A 67 19.68 12.65 18.74
CA ARG A 67 20.29 11.36 19.09
C ARG A 67 20.34 10.42 17.90
N PHE A 68 21.44 9.66 17.77
CA PHE A 68 21.56 8.62 16.74
C PHE A 68 20.81 7.35 17.14
N GLY A 69 20.81 7.02 18.43
CA GLY A 69 20.09 5.88 18.99
C GLY A 69 20.93 4.61 19.14
N SER A 70 20.27 3.49 19.42
CA SER A 70 20.92 2.18 19.58
C SER A 70 21.52 1.71 18.27
N ILE A 71 22.81 1.39 18.30
CA ILE A 71 23.57 0.95 17.11
C ILE A 71 23.58 -0.56 17.03
N ASP A 72 23.22 -1.10 15.86
CA ASP A 72 23.44 -2.50 15.55
C ASP A 72 24.93 -2.77 15.30
N LYS A 73 25.49 -3.74 16.02
CA LYS A 73 26.92 -4.04 16.00
C LYS A 73 27.41 -4.51 14.62
N LYS A 74 26.54 -5.17 13.83
CA LYS A 74 26.90 -5.74 12.53
C LYS A 74 26.93 -4.68 11.44
N SER A 75 25.86 -3.90 11.32
CA SER A 75 25.69 -2.90 10.26
C SER A 75 26.28 -1.53 10.60
N GLN A 76 26.56 -1.25 11.87
CA GLN A 76 26.96 0.07 12.39
C GLN A 76 25.91 1.19 12.20
N LYS A 77 24.69 0.83 11.79
CA LYS A 77 23.53 1.72 11.66
C LYS A 77 22.71 1.73 12.95
N SER A 78 21.96 2.79 13.19
CA SER A 78 21.00 2.82 14.30
C SER A 78 19.78 1.96 14.00
N PHE A 79 19.06 1.52 15.03
CA PHE A 79 17.84 0.73 14.86
C PHE A 79 16.79 1.51 14.08
N THR A 80 16.62 2.79 14.39
CA THR A 80 15.77 3.74 13.65
C THR A 80 16.14 3.86 12.18
N TRP A 81 17.43 3.82 11.84
CA TRP A 81 17.89 3.79 10.45
C TRP A 81 17.46 2.48 9.77
N LEU A 82 17.71 1.34 10.41
CA LEU A 82 17.34 0.02 9.87
C LEU A 82 15.81 -0.13 9.67
N GLU A 83 15.02 0.41 10.60
CA GLU A 83 13.56 0.49 10.46
C GLU A 83 13.15 1.30 9.23
N TYR A 84 13.81 2.45 8.99
CA TYR A 84 13.57 3.26 7.81
C TYR A 84 13.95 2.54 6.51
N GLU A 85 15.11 1.87 6.47
CA GLU A 85 15.51 1.09 5.29
C GLU A 85 14.50 -0.01 4.98
N LYS A 86 13.96 -0.68 6.01
CA LYS A 86 12.91 -1.68 5.84
C LYS A 86 11.60 -1.08 5.35
N ALA A 87 11.20 0.07 5.89
CA ALA A 87 10.00 0.77 5.43
C ALA A 87 10.13 1.19 3.97
N LYS A 88 11.32 1.64 3.54
CA LYS A 88 11.61 2.00 2.15
C LYS A 88 11.63 0.79 1.22
N GLU A 89 12.23 -0.32 1.65
CA GLU A 89 12.26 -1.58 0.89
C GLU A 89 10.84 -2.10 0.59
N LEU A 90 9.93 -1.95 1.56
CA LEU A 90 8.54 -2.41 1.47
C LEU A 90 7.57 -1.36 0.89
N ASP A 91 8.09 -0.26 0.33
CA ASP A 91 7.32 0.83 -0.27
C ASP A 91 6.17 1.35 0.63
N LYS A 92 6.48 1.55 1.92
CA LYS A 92 5.51 2.09 2.90
C LYS A 92 5.25 3.58 2.66
N ASP A 93 4.10 4.06 3.14
CA ASP A 93 3.82 5.50 3.21
C ASP A 93 4.64 6.14 4.34
N ILE A 94 5.77 6.77 3.98
CA ILE A 94 6.80 7.26 4.91
C ILE A 94 6.63 8.77 5.18
N LEU A 95 6.46 9.13 6.45
CA LEU A 95 6.34 10.51 6.93
C LEU A 95 7.52 10.84 7.83
N ILE A 96 8.35 11.81 7.44
CA ILE A 96 9.62 12.11 8.12
C ILE A 96 9.58 13.51 8.73
N TYR A 97 9.87 13.56 10.03
CA TYR A 97 9.94 14.78 10.83
C TYR A 97 11.32 14.91 11.47
N LEU A 98 12.04 15.98 11.12
CA LEU A 98 13.36 16.29 11.68
C LEU A 98 13.25 17.46 12.65
N ILE A 99 13.94 17.41 13.79
CA ILE A 99 13.99 18.59 14.67
C ILE A 99 14.74 19.73 13.98
N ASP A 100 14.19 20.95 14.03
CA ASP A 100 14.86 22.15 13.53
C ASP A 100 16.04 22.47 14.46
N GLU A 101 17.26 22.35 13.97
CA GLU A 101 18.47 22.54 14.79
C GLU A 101 18.75 24.01 15.15
N VAL A 102 18.05 24.95 14.51
CA VAL A 102 18.19 26.40 14.75
C VAL A 102 17.07 26.92 15.64
N LYS A 103 15.83 26.49 15.38
CA LYS A 103 14.62 27.00 16.04
C LYS A 103 13.99 26.02 17.03
N GLY A 104 14.51 24.80 17.11
CA GLY A 104 13.97 23.75 17.95
C GLY A 104 14.34 23.89 19.43
N GLU A 105 13.42 23.47 20.28
CA GLU A 105 13.60 23.37 21.73
C GLU A 105 14.39 22.09 22.06
N ILE A 106 15.71 22.17 21.93
CA ILE A 106 16.62 21.03 22.13
C ILE A 106 17.35 21.18 23.47
N LYS A 107 17.26 20.16 24.34
CA LYS A 107 18.04 20.16 25.58
C LYS A 107 19.46 19.70 25.29
N VAL A 108 20.43 20.25 26.02
CA VAL A 108 21.84 19.85 25.90
C VAL A 108 22.04 18.35 26.15
N SER A 109 21.24 17.74 27.03
CA SER A 109 21.23 16.30 27.33
C SER A 109 20.85 15.41 26.14
N ASP A 110 20.16 15.98 25.16
CA ASP A 110 19.59 15.25 24.04
C ASP A 110 20.60 15.14 22.88
N TYR A 111 21.75 15.83 22.96
CA TYR A 111 22.80 15.71 21.95
C TYR A 111 23.63 14.44 22.13
N ASP A 112 23.57 13.56 21.15
CA ASP A 112 24.51 12.44 21.00
C ASP A 112 25.80 12.94 20.32
N ARG A 113 26.71 13.49 21.12
CA ARG A 113 27.95 14.10 20.61
C ARG A 113 28.89 13.08 19.95
N GLU A 114 28.90 11.85 20.46
CA GLU A 114 29.79 10.79 19.97
C GLU A 114 29.38 10.33 18.57
N ASN A 115 28.07 10.21 18.32
CA ASN A 115 27.54 9.72 17.05
C ASN A 115 26.95 10.84 16.17
N TYR A 116 27.26 12.11 16.46
CA TYR A 116 26.71 13.25 15.74
C TYR A 116 26.95 13.18 14.23
N GLN A 117 28.15 12.76 13.79
CA GLN A 117 28.44 12.63 12.37
C GLN A 117 27.54 11.57 11.70
N LYS A 118 27.35 10.41 12.34
CA LYS A 118 26.44 9.37 11.83
C LYS A 118 24.98 9.84 11.77
N LEU A 119 24.56 10.61 12.77
CA LEU A 119 23.23 11.24 12.78
C LEU A 119 23.08 12.25 11.64
N LYS A 120 24.10 13.07 11.40
CA LYS A 120 24.11 14.02 10.30
C LYS A 120 24.00 13.29 8.95
N ASP A 121 24.81 12.27 8.74
CA ASP A 121 24.77 11.45 7.52
C ASP A 121 23.38 10.83 7.31
N PHE A 122 22.76 10.34 8.40
CA PHE A 122 21.39 9.83 8.34
C PHE A 122 20.38 10.90 7.94
N LYS A 123 20.41 12.08 8.57
CA LYS A 123 19.52 13.20 8.25
C LYS A 123 19.70 13.67 6.80
N ASP A 124 20.91 13.65 6.28
CA ASP A 124 21.20 14.05 4.90
C ASP A 124 20.64 13.03 3.90
N ILE A 125 20.79 11.73 4.16
CA ILE A 125 20.12 10.66 3.39
C ILE A 125 18.60 10.82 3.38
N LEU A 126 17.98 11.17 4.51
CA LEU A 126 16.53 11.39 4.58
C LEU A 126 16.10 12.58 3.71
N LYS A 127 16.84 13.69 3.76
CA LYS A 127 16.56 14.90 2.95
C LYS A 127 16.77 14.67 1.45
N GLU A 128 17.74 13.83 1.07
CA GLU A 128 18.00 13.49 -0.33
C GLU A 128 16.89 12.61 -0.94
N ASN A 129 16.32 11.70 -0.14
CA ASN A 129 15.35 10.72 -0.63
C ASN A 129 13.89 11.16 -0.47
N HIS A 130 13.60 12.11 0.42
CA HIS A 130 12.22 12.47 0.78
C HIS A 130 12.03 13.98 0.93
N THR A 131 10.80 14.44 0.68
CA THR A 131 10.35 15.73 1.22
C THR A 131 10.10 15.55 2.71
N ILE A 132 10.92 16.19 3.54
CA ILE A 132 10.83 16.12 5.01
C ILE A 132 10.16 17.38 5.57
N ASP A 133 9.56 17.27 6.75
CA ASP A 133 9.09 18.42 7.51
C ASP A 133 9.92 18.61 8.78
N PHE A 134 10.06 19.85 9.22
CA PHE A 134 10.80 20.20 10.43
C PHE A 134 9.86 20.48 11.60
N PHE A 135 10.22 20.08 12.82
CA PHE A 135 9.46 20.45 14.01
C PHE A 135 10.33 21.17 15.04
N LYS A 136 9.71 22.08 15.80
CA LYS A 136 10.41 22.88 16.83
C LYS A 136 10.23 22.32 18.22
N ASN A 137 9.05 21.81 18.53
CA ASN A 137 8.70 21.29 19.85
C ASN A 137 7.55 20.30 19.75
N VAL A 138 7.12 19.77 20.90
CA VAL A 138 6.06 18.77 21.00
C VAL A 138 4.76 19.23 20.34
N LYS A 139 4.33 20.47 20.61
CA LYS A 139 3.07 21.01 20.07
C LYS A 139 3.11 21.11 18.55
N ASP A 140 4.19 21.68 18.01
CA ASP A 140 4.39 21.84 16.57
C ASP A 140 4.37 20.49 15.84
N LEU A 141 5.08 19.49 16.37
CA LEU A 141 5.10 18.15 15.82
C LEU A 141 3.71 17.48 15.83
N VAL A 142 3.00 17.58 16.96
CA VAL A 142 1.66 17.01 17.14
C VAL A 142 0.65 17.66 16.19
N ASP A 143 0.66 18.98 16.07
CA ASP A 143 -0.26 19.71 15.17
C ASP A 143 -0.05 19.28 13.71
N LYS A 144 1.22 19.15 13.29
CA LYS A 144 1.58 18.70 11.93
C LYS A 144 1.13 17.28 11.64
N ILE A 145 1.37 16.35 12.57
CA ILE A 145 0.93 14.96 12.44
C ILE A 145 -0.60 14.88 12.44
N PHE A 146 -1.29 15.62 13.32
CA PHE A 146 -2.74 15.63 13.39
C PHE A 146 -3.37 16.04 12.05
N ILE A 147 -2.93 17.16 11.48
CA ILE A 147 -3.46 17.67 10.20
C ILE A 147 -3.25 16.64 9.08
N LEU A 148 -2.05 16.07 9.00
CA LEU A 148 -1.70 15.12 7.94
C LEU A 148 -2.47 13.80 8.07
N ILE A 149 -2.61 13.29 9.30
CA ILE A 149 -3.38 12.08 9.55
C ILE A 149 -4.87 12.33 9.38
N GLU A 150 -5.40 13.50 9.73
CA GLU A 150 -6.80 13.85 9.46
C GLU A 150 -7.10 13.85 7.94
N GLN A 151 -6.19 14.40 7.14
CA GLN A 151 -6.31 14.36 5.68
C GLN A 151 -6.22 12.92 5.15
N LYS A 152 -5.17 12.18 5.53
CA LYS A 152 -4.97 10.80 5.10
C LYS A 152 -6.10 9.88 5.55
N THR A 153 -6.62 10.03 6.76
CA THR A 153 -7.73 9.19 7.25
C THR A 153 -9.02 9.48 6.49
N LYS A 154 -9.31 10.74 6.13
CA LYS A 154 -10.42 11.04 5.22
C LYS A 154 -10.25 10.33 3.87
N ASP A 155 -9.03 10.28 3.34
CA ASP A 155 -8.73 9.54 2.11
C ASP A 155 -8.89 8.02 2.31
N TYR A 156 -8.28 7.44 3.35
CA TYR A 156 -8.33 6.01 3.68
C TYR A 156 -9.76 5.51 3.96
N PHE A 157 -10.59 6.29 4.65
CA PHE A 157 -11.99 5.95 4.92
C PHE A 157 -12.93 6.30 3.76
N SER A 158 -12.46 7.05 2.77
CA SER A 158 -13.20 7.24 1.51
C SER A 158 -12.98 6.10 0.52
N LYS A 159 -11.91 5.30 0.67
CA LYS A 159 -11.69 4.11 -0.17
C LYS A 159 -12.74 3.04 0.14
N PRO A 160 -13.45 2.51 -0.86
CA PRO A 160 -14.46 1.49 -0.61
C PRO A 160 -13.82 0.21 -0.09
N VAL A 161 -14.38 -0.38 0.95
CA VAL A 161 -13.96 -1.72 1.42
C VAL A 161 -14.46 -2.76 0.41
N ARG A 162 -13.53 -3.52 -0.16
CA ARG A 162 -13.85 -4.65 -1.04
C ARG A 162 -14.65 -5.73 -0.26
N PRO A 163 -15.88 -6.08 -0.68
CA PRO A 163 -16.65 -7.18 -0.08
C PRO A 163 -16.07 -8.55 -0.45
N GLU A 164 -16.48 -9.61 0.25
CA GLU A 164 -16.05 -10.99 -0.05
C GLU A 164 -16.37 -11.43 -1.48
N LYS A 165 -17.48 -10.92 -2.02
CA LYS A 165 -17.94 -11.18 -3.40
C LYS A 165 -18.32 -9.89 -4.10
N LEU A 166 -17.83 -9.71 -5.32
CA LEU A 166 -18.24 -8.65 -6.22
C LEU A 166 -19.01 -9.24 -7.40
N GLU A 167 -20.11 -8.61 -7.81
CA GLU A 167 -20.74 -8.96 -9.09
C GLU A 167 -19.75 -8.72 -10.22
N CYS A 168 -19.72 -9.63 -11.19
CA CYS A 168 -18.72 -9.60 -12.24
C CYS A 168 -19.37 -9.73 -13.62
N ASN A 169 -19.00 -8.84 -14.54
CA ASN A 169 -19.30 -8.96 -15.96
C ASN A 169 -18.04 -9.38 -16.72
N LEU A 170 -18.25 -10.13 -17.81
CA LEU A 170 -17.18 -10.62 -18.66
C LEU A 170 -17.20 -9.94 -20.02
N ILE A 171 -16.07 -9.35 -20.39
CA ILE A 171 -15.87 -8.76 -21.72
C ILE A 171 -14.85 -9.59 -22.45
N ARG A 172 -15.20 -10.11 -23.63
CA ARG A 172 -14.35 -10.99 -24.42
C ARG A 172 -13.84 -10.24 -25.62
N PHE A 173 -12.54 -10.30 -25.89
CA PHE A 173 -11.95 -9.73 -27.10
C PHE A 173 -10.97 -10.69 -27.75
N LYS A 174 -10.76 -10.48 -29.05
CA LYS A 174 -9.94 -11.34 -29.89
C LYS A 174 -8.91 -10.47 -30.60
N VAL A 175 -7.64 -10.81 -30.45
CA VAL A 175 -6.51 -10.15 -31.14
C VAL A 175 -6.21 -10.88 -32.46
N SER A 176 -6.27 -12.20 -32.46
CA SER A 176 -6.12 -13.06 -33.64
C SER A 176 -6.88 -14.38 -33.45
N GLU A 177 -6.87 -15.30 -34.42
CA GLU A 177 -7.53 -16.61 -34.29
C GLU A 177 -7.08 -17.38 -33.04
N ASN A 178 -5.80 -17.26 -32.70
CA ASN A 178 -5.17 -17.99 -31.60
C ASN A 178 -5.00 -17.14 -30.33
N LEU A 179 -5.26 -15.83 -30.38
CA LEU A 179 -5.11 -14.94 -29.24
C LEU A 179 -6.46 -14.33 -28.87
N LYS A 180 -7.07 -14.88 -27.83
CA LYS A 180 -8.37 -14.48 -27.28
C LYS A 180 -8.19 -14.20 -25.79
N TYR A 181 -8.97 -13.26 -25.27
CA TYR A 181 -8.87 -12.82 -23.89
C TYR A 181 -10.26 -12.61 -23.27
N ILE A 182 -10.30 -12.60 -21.94
CA ILE A 182 -11.47 -12.28 -21.12
C ILE A 182 -11.05 -11.23 -20.11
N VAL A 183 -11.76 -10.12 -20.06
CA VAL A 183 -11.68 -9.14 -18.99
C VAL A 183 -12.83 -9.39 -18.02
N PHE A 184 -12.49 -9.69 -16.78
CA PHE A 184 -13.39 -9.79 -15.65
C PHE A 184 -13.51 -8.41 -15.03
N VAL A 185 -14.72 -7.85 -14.99
CA VAL A 185 -14.99 -6.51 -14.42
C VAL A 185 -15.82 -6.68 -13.16
N GLY A 186 -15.22 -6.45 -12.00
CA GLY A 186 -15.89 -6.47 -10.71
C GLY A 186 -16.63 -5.16 -10.45
N TYR A 187 -17.84 -5.23 -9.90
CA TYR A 187 -18.69 -4.09 -9.60
C TYR A 187 -18.96 -3.99 -8.11
N LEU A 188 -18.74 -2.79 -7.57
CA LEU A 188 -19.14 -2.40 -6.23
C LEU A 188 -20.19 -1.29 -6.34
N ASN A 189 -21.38 -1.52 -5.77
CA ASN A 189 -22.50 -0.56 -5.83
C ASN A 189 -22.81 -0.08 -7.26
N ASN A 190 -22.85 -1.01 -8.22
CA ASN A 190 -23.07 -0.75 -9.65
C ASN A 190 -22.01 0.12 -10.34
N LYS A 191 -20.84 0.30 -9.74
CA LYS A 191 -19.69 0.97 -10.36
C LYS A 191 -18.55 -0.03 -10.58
N PRO A 192 -17.80 0.06 -11.70
CA PRO A 192 -16.58 -0.70 -11.88
C PRO A 192 -15.63 -0.45 -10.71
N PHE A 193 -15.06 -1.51 -10.18
CA PHE A 193 -14.24 -1.48 -8.96
C PHE A 193 -12.87 -2.13 -9.16
N GLU A 194 -12.82 -3.23 -9.89
CA GLU A 194 -11.57 -3.94 -10.21
C GLU A 194 -11.69 -4.67 -11.54
N ILE A 195 -10.55 -4.89 -12.20
CA ILE A 195 -10.48 -5.63 -13.46
C ILE A 195 -9.36 -6.66 -13.46
N TYR A 196 -9.58 -7.78 -14.14
CA TYR A 196 -8.57 -8.82 -14.38
C TYR A 196 -8.68 -9.31 -15.81
N THR A 197 -7.55 -9.47 -16.50
CA THR A 197 -7.49 -9.95 -17.89
C THR A 197 -6.79 -11.30 -17.94
N CYS A 198 -7.48 -12.31 -18.49
CA CYS A 198 -6.92 -13.65 -18.67
C CYS A 198 -6.92 -14.06 -20.16
N PRO A 199 -5.93 -14.84 -20.61
CA PRO A 199 -6.01 -15.51 -21.90
C PRO A 199 -7.16 -16.51 -21.91
N ARG A 200 -7.74 -16.70 -23.09
CA ARG A 200 -8.81 -17.64 -23.36
C ARG A 200 -8.37 -18.59 -24.46
N ASP A 201 -7.77 -19.68 -24.05
CA ASP A 201 -7.43 -20.80 -24.91
C ASP A 201 -7.66 -22.09 -24.11
N ASP A 202 -7.69 -23.22 -24.84
CA ASP A 202 -8.04 -24.51 -24.28
C ASP A 202 -6.81 -25.27 -23.72
N GLU A 203 -5.59 -24.72 -23.85
CA GLU A 203 -4.33 -25.38 -23.45
C GLU A 203 -3.71 -24.76 -22.19
N GLU A 204 -3.54 -23.44 -22.18
CA GLU A 204 -2.87 -22.64 -21.16
C GLU A 204 -3.80 -21.62 -20.48
N GLY A 205 -4.93 -21.27 -21.10
CA GLY A 205 -5.81 -20.18 -20.67
C GLY A 205 -6.99 -20.60 -19.79
N VAL A 206 -7.90 -19.63 -19.56
CA VAL A 206 -9.11 -19.86 -18.77
C VAL A 206 -10.20 -20.50 -19.63
N LEU A 207 -10.46 -21.79 -19.38
CA LEU A 207 -11.52 -22.54 -20.03
C LEU A 207 -12.90 -22.13 -19.48
N LEU A 208 -13.51 -21.13 -20.12
CA LEU A 208 -14.82 -20.60 -19.75
C LEU A 208 -15.81 -20.65 -20.92
N PRO A 209 -17.00 -21.28 -20.77
CA PRO A 209 -18.00 -21.35 -21.84
C PRO A 209 -18.44 -19.96 -22.32
N VAL A 210 -18.69 -19.81 -23.63
CA VAL A 210 -19.11 -18.54 -24.25
C VAL A 210 -20.42 -18.02 -23.63
N SER A 211 -21.31 -18.92 -23.23
CA SER A 211 -22.61 -18.59 -22.63
C SER A 211 -22.49 -17.91 -21.27
N VAL A 212 -21.34 -17.99 -20.61
CA VAL A 212 -21.09 -17.30 -19.35
C VAL A 212 -20.65 -15.87 -19.66
N THR A 213 -21.48 -14.93 -19.25
CA THR A 213 -21.25 -13.47 -19.40
C THR A 213 -21.18 -12.73 -18.07
N LYS A 214 -21.56 -13.39 -16.97
CA LYS A 214 -21.58 -12.83 -15.62
C LYS A 214 -21.29 -13.89 -14.57
N GLY A 215 -20.87 -13.44 -13.39
CA GLY A 215 -20.59 -14.26 -12.23
C GLY A 215 -20.21 -13.41 -11.03
N TYR A 216 -19.30 -13.92 -10.21
CA TYR A 216 -18.78 -13.23 -9.03
C TYR A 216 -17.26 -13.33 -8.96
N LEU A 217 -16.59 -12.23 -8.62
CA LEU A 217 -15.21 -12.25 -8.17
C LEU A 217 -15.17 -12.54 -6.67
N ILE A 218 -14.30 -13.46 -6.26
CA ILE A 218 -14.15 -13.89 -4.88
C ILE A 218 -12.67 -13.78 -4.51
N GLU A 219 -12.38 -13.23 -3.33
CA GLU A 219 -11.02 -13.26 -2.79
C GLU A 219 -10.87 -14.47 -1.86
N GLN A 220 -9.75 -15.16 -1.98
CA GLN A 220 -9.36 -16.30 -1.16
C GLN A 220 -7.94 -16.08 -0.63
N TRP A 221 -7.71 -16.47 0.61
CA TRP A 221 -6.36 -16.47 1.19
C TRP A 221 -5.69 -17.80 0.88
N GLU A 222 -4.50 -17.77 0.31
CA GLU A 222 -3.67 -18.96 0.13
C GLU A 222 -2.83 -19.24 1.38
N ASP A 223 -2.33 -18.18 2.01
CA ASP A 223 -1.60 -18.21 3.29
C ASP A 223 -1.78 -16.89 4.06
N GLU A 224 -1.02 -16.66 5.14
CA GLU A 224 -1.13 -15.43 5.96
C GLU A 224 -0.82 -14.13 5.20
N ASN A 225 -0.13 -14.20 4.06
CA ASN A 225 0.38 -13.05 3.32
C ASN A 225 -0.09 -13.00 1.86
N ASN A 226 -0.49 -14.14 1.27
CA ASN A 226 -0.85 -14.25 -0.14
C ASN A 226 -2.37 -14.42 -0.33
N LYS A 227 -2.90 -13.64 -1.27
CA LYS A 227 -4.29 -13.69 -1.72
C LYS A 227 -4.35 -14.12 -3.18
N ARG A 228 -5.42 -14.82 -3.50
CA ARG A 228 -5.82 -15.24 -4.83
C ARG A 228 -7.22 -14.73 -5.14
N TYR A 229 -7.48 -14.42 -6.40
CA TYR A 229 -8.80 -14.00 -6.86
C TYR A 229 -9.39 -15.06 -7.79
N ASP A 230 -10.61 -15.46 -7.49
CA ASP A 230 -11.33 -16.53 -8.19
C ASP A 230 -12.58 -15.96 -8.88
N PHE A 231 -12.96 -16.55 -10.00
CA PHE A 231 -14.24 -16.26 -10.66
C PHE A 231 -15.23 -17.41 -10.47
N GLN A 232 -16.42 -17.13 -9.94
CA GLN A 232 -17.47 -18.12 -9.74
C GLN A 232 -18.71 -17.79 -10.57
N TYR A 233 -19.28 -18.79 -11.24
CA TYR A 233 -20.56 -18.67 -11.94
C TYR A 233 -21.45 -19.89 -11.67
N VAL A 234 -22.72 -19.79 -12.05
CA VAL A 234 -23.67 -20.91 -12.03
C VAL A 234 -23.91 -21.33 -13.47
N ASN A 235 -23.63 -22.58 -13.79
CA ASN A 235 -23.83 -23.10 -15.15
C ASN A 235 -25.31 -23.35 -15.47
N SER A 236 -25.63 -23.70 -16.71
CA SER A 236 -27.02 -23.92 -17.17
C SER A 236 -27.76 -25.05 -16.45
N ARG A 237 -27.04 -25.92 -15.73
CA ARG A 237 -27.61 -27.01 -14.92
C ARG A 237 -27.68 -26.68 -13.43
N GLY A 238 -27.37 -25.44 -13.03
CA GLY A 238 -27.44 -24.98 -11.64
C GLY A 238 -26.21 -25.28 -10.79
N TYR A 239 -25.15 -25.88 -11.35
CA TYR A 239 -23.93 -26.12 -10.58
C TYR A 239 -23.09 -24.85 -10.47
N LYS A 240 -22.59 -24.59 -9.27
CA LYS A 240 -21.56 -23.57 -9.05
C LYS A 240 -20.24 -24.10 -9.60
N THR A 241 -19.60 -23.30 -10.44
CA THR A 241 -18.29 -23.58 -11.01
C THR A 241 -17.37 -22.41 -10.67
N THR A 242 -16.21 -22.72 -10.09
CA THR A 242 -15.19 -21.75 -9.74
C THR A 242 -13.99 -21.96 -10.66
N ILE A 243 -13.48 -20.85 -11.20
CA ILE A 243 -12.19 -20.76 -11.87
C ILE A 243 -11.26 -20.06 -10.90
N GLU A 244 -10.29 -20.80 -10.38
CA GLU A 244 -9.38 -20.30 -9.37
C GLU A 244 -8.22 -19.53 -10.01
N GLY A 245 -7.72 -18.50 -9.32
CA GLY A 245 -6.49 -17.80 -9.71
C GLY A 245 -6.60 -17.07 -11.05
N ILE A 246 -7.67 -16.31 -11.26
CA ILE A 246 -7.77 -15.44 -12.45
C ILE A 246 -6.73 -14.31 -12.43
N ASP A 247 -6.23 -13.97 -11.24
CA ASP A 247 -5.07 -13.10 -11.04
C ASP A 247 -3.73 -13.84 -11.21
N TYR A 248 -3.70 -15.16 -11.31
CA TYR A 248 -2.46 -15.93 -11.50
C TYR A 248 -1.89 -15.77 -12.91
N PHE A 249 -2.74 -15.47 -13.89
CA PHE A 249 -2.26 -15.05 -15.21
C PHE A 249 -1.55 -13.69 -15.17
N SER A 250 -1.78 -12.91 -14.11
CA SER A 250 -1.13 -11.64 -13.90
C SER A 250 0.32 -11.79 -13.41
N THR A 251 0.66 -12.92 -12.76
CA THR A 251 1.98 -13.18 -12.19
C THR A 251 2.94 -13.85 -13.19
N ASN A 252 2.45 -14.61 -14.16
CA ASN A 252 3.27 -15.30 -15.17
C ASN A 252 3.21 -14.68 -16.59
N ASN A 253 2.30 -13.73 -16.85
CA ASN A 253 2.20 -13.01 -18.13
C ASN A 253 2.24 -11.49 -17.89
N LEU A 254 3.43 -10.90 -18.02
CA LEU A 254 3.79 -9.53 -17.59
C LEU A 254 3.01 -8.36 -18.22
N LYS A 255 2.14 -8.58 -19.21
CA LYS A 255 1.60 -7.50 -20.05
C LYS A 255 0.35 -6.84 -19.47
N PHE A 256 -0.72 -7.60 -19.23
CA PHE A 256 -1.99 -7.02 -18.77
C PHE A 256 -2.04 -6.79 -17.26
N SER A 257 -1.29 -7.56 -16.46
CA SER A 257 -1.27 -7.43 -15.01
C SER A 257 -0.97 -6.02 -14.50
N LYS A 258 0.02 -5.38 -15.10
CA LYS A 258 0.41 -4.01 -14.78
C LYS A 258 -0.69 -3.02 -15.15
N LEU A 259 -1.32 -3.20 -16.32
CA LEU A 259 -2.38 -2.31 -16.81
C LEU A 259 -3.65 -2.45 -15.97
N ASP A 260 -4.07 -3.69 -15.71
CA ASP A 260 -5.20 -4.03 -14.84
C ASP A 260 -4.97 -3.52 -13.41
N GLY A 261 -3.76 -3.66 -12.88
CA GLY A 261 -3.38 -3.14 -11.56
C GLY A 261 -3.46 -1.62 -11.47
N ILE A 262 -3.01 -0.90 -12.50
CA ILE A 262 -3.13 0.58 -12.53
C ILE A 262 -4.59 0.99 -12.57
N VAL A 263 -5.40 0.41 -13.47
CA VAL A 263 -6.82 0.77 -13.60
C VAL A 263 -7.60 0.40 -12.35
N THR A 264 -7.38 -0.79 -11.78
CA THR A 264 -7.99 -1.24 -10.53
C THR A 264 -7.65 -0.29 -9.39
N SER A 265 -6.38 0.09 -9.23
CA SER A 265 -5.97 1.05 -8.20
C SER A 265 -6.71 2.39 -8.34
N LEU A 266 -6.79 2.94 -9.56
CA LEU A 266 -7.51 4.19 -9.81
C LEU A 266 -9.02 4.09 -9.55
N LEU A 267 -9.65 2.95 -9.88
CA LEU A 267 -11.05 2.69 -9.60
C LEU A 267 -11.32 2.61 -8.09
N GLN A 268 -10.46 1.91 -7.35
CA GLN A 268 -10.56 1.77 -5.89
C GLN A 268 -10.28 3.07 -5.15
N ASP A 269 -9.44 3.93 -5.73
CA ASP A 269 -9.15 5.28 -5.21
C ASP A 269 -10.25 6.29 -5.57
N ASN A 270 -11.35 5.82 -6.17
CA ASN A 270 -12.51 6.62 -6.55
C ASN A 270 -12.14 7.84 -7.42
N VAL A 271 -11.10 7.68 -8.25
CA VAL A 271 -10.65 8.69 -9.21
C VAL A 271 -11.75 8.92 -10.25
N ASP A 272 -11.94 10.17 -10.65
CA ASP A 272 -12.95 10.53 -11.66
C ASP A 272 -12.74 9.73 -12.96
N LYS A 273 -13.83 9.16 -13.51
CA LYS A 273 -13.77 8.30 -14.70
C LYS A 273 -13.06 8.96 -15.89
N LYS A 274 -13.20 10.28 -16.08
CA LYS A 274 -12.51 11.00 -17.17
C LYS A 274 -11.00 11.06 -16.93
N ALA A 275 -10.58 11.24 -15.68
CA ALA A 275 -9.17 11.22 -15.32
C ALA A 275 -8.56 9.82 -15.54
N ILE A 276 -9.27 8.75 -15.17
CA ILE A 276 -8.85 7.38 -15.48
C ILE A 276 -8.74 7.18 -17.00
N GLY A 277 -9.73 7.63 -17.77
CA GLY A 277 -9.70 7.56 -19.23
C GLY A 277 -8.49 8.29 -19.84
N ASN A 278 -8.10 9.44 -19.28
CA ASN A 278 -6.89 10.17 -19.70
C ASN A 278 -5.60 9.38 -19.41
N VAL A 279 -5.53 8.65 -18.30
CA VAL A 279 -4.38 7.79 -17.98
C VAL A 279 -4.31 6.61 -18.95
N VAL A 280 -5.44 5.91 -19.14
CA VAL A 280 -5.56 4.80 -20.09
C VAL A 280 -5.15 5.25 -21.50
N ASN A 281 -5.53 6.47 -21.90
CA ASN A 281 -5.17 7.07 -23.18
C ASN A 281 -3.67 7.27 -23.41
N ARG A 282 -2.85 7.30 -22.36
CA ARG A 282 -1.39 7.47 -22.44
C ARG A 282 -0.61 6.17 -22.54
N PHE A 283 -1.26 5.01 -22.33
CA PHE A 283 -0.59 3.73 -22.48
C PHE A 283 -0.16 3.50 -23.94
N ASP A 284 1.04 2.95 -24.08
CA ASP A 284 1.67 2.65 -25.35
C ASP A 284 0.88 1.60 -26.14
N GLU A 285 0.52 1.90 -27.38
CA GLU A 285 -0.28 1.06 -28.27
C GLU A 285 0.55 0.27 -29.29
N ASN A 286 1.88 0.18 -29.11
CA ASN A 286 2.77 -0.54 -30.01
C ASN A 286 2.35 -2.02 -30.26
N GLU A 287 1.58 -2.61 -29.35
CA GLU A 287 0.98 -3.94 -29.54
C GLU A 287 -0.54 -3.87 -29.77
N ILE A 288 -1.01 -4.61 -30.78
CA ILE A 288 -2.45 -4.73 -31.11
C ILE A 288 -3.25 -5.20 -29.89
N ALA A 289 -2.71 -6.11 -29.09
CA ALA A 289 -3.36 -6.60 -27.89
C ALA A 289 -3.65 -5.50 -26.86
N ILE A 290 -2.70 -4.58 -26.66
CA ILE A 290 -2.84 -3.43 -25.75
C ILE A 290 -3.85 -2.44 -26.34
N LYS A 291 -3.81 -2.21 -27.65
CA LYS A 291 -4.77 -1.36 -28.35
C LYS A 291 -6.22 -1.85 -28.19
N GLU A 292 -6.46 -3.15 -28.32
CA GLU A 292 -7.80 -3.72 -28.11
C GLU A 292 -8.21 -3.67 -26.64
N TRP A 293 -7.31 -4.04 -25.71
CA TRP A 293 -7.57 -3.92 -24.27
C TRP A 293 -7.91 -2.49 -23.85
N LYS A 294 -7.23 -1.49 -24.43
CA LYS A 294 -7.46 -0.07 -24.14
C LYS A 294 -8.88 0.38 -24.50
N LYS A 295 -9.43 -0.09 -25.63
CA LYS A 295 -10.83 0.18 -26.00
C LYS A 295 -11.78 -0.37 -24.93
N ILE A 296 -11.55 -1.62 -24.51
CA ILE A 296 -12.36 -2.26 -23.45
C ILE A 296 -12.26 -1.48 -22.13
N ALA A 297 -11.04 -1.10 -21.72
CA ALA A 297 -10.83 -0.31 -20.52
C ALA A 297 -11.57 1.03 -20.56
N LEU A 298 -11.61 1.71 -21.70
CA LEU A 298 -12.36 2.96 -21.88
C LEU A 298 -13.87 2.72 -21.87
N GLU A 299 -14.37 1.63 -22.45
CA GLU A 299 -15.79 1.25 -22.45
C GLU A 299 -16.31 1.01 -21.03
N ILE A 300 -15.51 0.38 -20.16
CA ILE A 300 -15.84 0.16 -18.75
C ILE A 300 -16.06 1.51 -18.01
N LEU A 301 -15.40 2.58 -18.45
CA LEU A 301 -15.44 3.90 -17.82
C LEU A 301 -16.61 4.79 -18.30
N ILE A 302 -17.45 4.31 -19.22
CA ILE A 302 -18.67 5.03 -19.64
C ILE A 302 -19.76 4.77 -18.60
#